data_AF-A0A3D5VEN9-F1
#
_entry.id   AF-A0A3D5VEN9-F1
#
_cell.length_a   1.000
_cell.length_b   1.000
_cell.length_c   1.000
_cell.angle_alpha   90.00
_cell.angle_beta   90.00
_cell.angle_gamma   90.00
#
_symmetry.space_group_name_H-M   'P 1'
#
loop_
_entity.id
_entity.type
_entity.pdbx_description
1 polymer ?
#
loop_
_entity_poly.entity_id
_entity_poly.type
_entity_poly.pdbx_seq_one_letter_code
_entity_poly.pdbx_strand_id
1 'polypeptide(L)'
;EPTSNGIGSDAFALIWFKGKLQGLNASGPAPRSISPEKLKKAGITEIPRYGFVPVTVPGAPGAWAECSRRFGALPLTEVLAPAIDYARKG
;
A
#
# COMPACT_ATOMS: atom_id res chain seq x y z
N GLU A 1 7.97 1.39 -11.22
CA GLU A 1 9.25 2.11 -11.13
C GLU A 1 9.85 1.87 -9.75
N PRO A 2 10.78 0.92 -9.62
CA PRO A 2 11.17 0.35 -8.31
C PRO A 2 11.89 1.34 -7.39
N THR A 3 12.46 2.41 -7.92
CA THR A 3 13.09 3.50 -7.13
C THR A 3 12.08 4.41 -6.44
N SER A 4 10.82 4.33 -6.86
CA SER A 4 9.75 5.26 -6.47
C SER A 4 8.46 4.54 -6.03
N ASN A 5 8.42 3.20 -6.06
CA ASN A 5 7.25 2.41 -5.67
C ASN A 5 7.62 1.02 -5.12
N GLY A 6 6.62 0.31 -4.59
CA GLY A 6 6.72 -1.12 -4.34
C GLY A 6 5.38 -1.77 -4.07
N ILE A 7 5.35 -3.10 -4.04
CA ILE A 7 4.16 -3.88 -3.60
C ILE A 7 3.86 -3.61 -2.12
N GLY A 8 4.90 -3.32 -1.33
CA GLY A 8 4.80 -2.96 0.09
C GLY A 8 4.40 -1.49 0.37
N SER A 9 3.85 -0.77 -0.61
CA SER A 9 3.41 0.62 -0.45
C SER A 9 2.00 0.73 0.14
N ASP A 10 1.60 1.97 0.42
CA ASP A 10 0.22 2.39 0.65
C ASP A 10 -0.37 3.07 -0.59
N ALA A 11 -1.68 3.28 -0.63
CA ALA A 11 -2.32 3.97 -1.75
C ALA A 11 -3.49 4.86 -1.30
N PHE A 12 -3.72 5.91 -2.08
CA PHE A 12 -4.90 6.76 -2.01
C PHE A 12 -5.50 6.88 -3.40
N ALA A 13 -6.82 7.00 -3.48
CA ALA A 13 -7.50 7.26 -4.74
C ALA A 13 -8.71 8.17 -4.55
N LEU A 14 -8.92 9.05 -5.51
CA LEU A 14 -10.18 9.76 -5.73
C LEU A 14 -10.80 9.22 -7.02
N ILE A 15 -11.98 8.63 -6.91
CA ILE A 15 -12.60 7.83 -7.96
C ILE A 15 -13.95 8.45 -8.28
N TRP A 16 -14.10 8.95 -9.49
CA TRP A 16 -15.40 9.36 -10.01
C TRP A 16 -16.06 8.15 -10.67
N PHE A 17 -17.19 7.71 -10.13
CA PHE A 17 -17.91 6.55 -10.67
C PHE A 17 -19.41 6.76 -10.57
N LYS A 18 -20.13 6.53 -11.67
CA LYS A 18 -21.59 6.68 -11.77
C LYS A 18 -22.10 8.02 -11.20
N GLY A 19 -21.44 9.12 -11.59
CA GLY A 19 -21.84 10.47 -11.21
C GLY A 19 -21.52 10.87 -9.75
N LYS A 20 -20.70 10.08 -9.03
CA LYS A 20 -20.31 10.37 -7.65
C LYS A 20 -18.80 10.27 -7.46
N LEU A 21 -18.22 11.24 -6.76
CA LEU A 21 -16.84 11.19 -6.29
C LEU A 21 -16.73 10.34 -5.01
N GLN A 22 -15.76 9.44 -4.97
CA GLN A 22 -15.47 8.56 -3.83
C GLN A 22 -13.99 8.62 -3.48
N GLY A 23 -13.69 8.70 -2.19
CA GLY A 23 -12.32 8.58 -1.69
C GLY A 23 -12.01 7.17 -1.19
N LEU A 24 -10.81 6.70 -1.48
CA LEU A 24 -10.22 5.50 -0.89
C LEU A 24 -8.95 5.90 -0.15
N ASN A 25 -8.91 5.59 1.15
CA ASN A 25 -7.72 5.68 1.97
C ASN A 25 -7.27 4.26 2.31
N ALA A 26 -6.13 3.87 1.75
CA ALA A 26 -5.43 2.64 2.10
C ALA A 26 -4.02 2.96 2.61
N SER A 27 -3.91 4.00 3.44
CA SER A 27 -2.76 4.19 4.31
C SER A 27 -2.87 3.21 5.47
N GLY A 28 -1.91 2.29 5.56
CA GLY A 28 -1.95 1.28 6.57
C GLY A 28 -1.44 1.78 7.92
N PRO A 29 -2.02 1.28 9.02
CA PRO A 29 -1.66 1.73 10.35
C PRO A 29 -0.28 1.22 10.78
N ALA A 30 0.25 1.81 11.85
CA ALA A 30 1.40 1.28 12.56
C ALA A 30 1.10 -0.15 13.09
N PRO A 31 2.11 -1.04 13.19
CA PRO A 31 1.93 -2.36 13.76
C PRO A 31 1.41 -2.30 15.20
N ARG A 32 0.44 -3.16 15.57
CA ARG A 32 -0.14 -3.15 16.93
C ARG A 32 0.88 -3.35 18.06
N SER A 33 2.00 -4.01 17.76
CA SER A 33 3.05 -4.30 18.73
C SER A 33 3.98 -3.12 19.02
N ILE A 34 3.99 -2.07 18.18
CA ILE A 34 4.85 -0.89 18.34
C ILE A 34 4.20 0.10 19.30
N SER A 35 5.01 0.78 20.11
CA SER A 35 4.54 1.90 20.94
C SER A 35 5.68 2.89 21.20
N PRO A 36 5.39 4.17 21.49
CA PRO A 36 6.42 5.15 21.83
C PRO A 36 7.32 4.70 22.98
N GLU A 37 6.77 4.02 23.99
CA GLU A 37 7.52 3.55 25.16
C GLU A 37 8.50 2.43 24.78
N LYS A 38 8.07 1.48 23.94
CA LYS A 38 8.94 0.39 23.46
C LYS A 38 10.09 0.93 22.61
N LEU A 39 9.79 1.91 21.75
CA LEU A 39 10.81 2.57 20.94
C LEU A 39 11.84 3.31 21.80
N LYS A 40 11.39 4.10 22.78
CA LYS A 40 12.28 4.78 23.73
C LYS A 40 13.14 3.80 24.52
N LYS A 41 12.56 2.69 25.01
CA LYS A 41 13.31 1.63 25.71
C LYS A 41 14.36 0.95 24.83
N ALA A 42 14.11 0.88 23.52
CA ALA A 42 15.06 0.37 22.53
C ALA A 42 16.11 1.43 22.11
N GLY A 43 16.14 2.61 22.73
CA GLY A 43 17.05 3.69 22.38
C GLY A 43 16.68 4.47 21.12
N ILE A 44 15.47 4.26 20.59
CA ILE A 44 14.98 4.91 19.37
C ILE A 44 14.27 6.20 19.77
N THR A 45 14.93 7.33 19.53
CA THR A 45 14.41 8.69 19.81
C THR A 45 13.76 9.34 18.58
N GLU A 46 14.08 8.85 17.39
CA GLU A 46 13.50 9.24 16.10
C GLU A 46 13.31 7.97 15.26
N ILE A 47 12.24 7.92 14.45
CA ILE A 47 12.01 6.77 13.58
C ILE A 47 13.11 6.72 12.52
N PRO A 48 13.88 5.62 12.44
CA PRO A 48 14.99 5.53 11.50
C PRO A 48 14.46 5.44 10.07
N ARG A 49 15.26 5.95 9.12
CA ARG A 49 14.91 5.95 7.69
C ARG A 49 14.79 4.54 7.10
N TYR A 50 15.56 3.59 7.62
CA TYR A 50 15.66 2.23 7.08
C TYR A 50 15.51 1.19 8.20
N GLY A 51 15.26 -0.06 7.81
CA GLY A 51 15.03 -1.18 8.73
C GLY A 51 13.55 -1.48 8.94
N PHE A 52 13.24 -2.34 9.90
CA PHE A 52 11.86 -2.79 10.15
C PHE A 52 11.04 -1.84 11.01
N VAL A 53 11.68 -1.02 11.85
CA VAL A 53 11.03 -0.06 12.74
C VAL A 53 10.07 0.91 11.99
N PRO A 54 10.45 1.52 10.84
CA PRO A 54 9.56 2.43 10.12
C PRO A 54 8.45 1.73 9.32
N VAL A 55 8.41 0.40 9.26
CA VAL A 55 7.45 -0.32 8.40
C VAL A 55 6.04 -0.29 9.02
N THR A 56 5.09 0.32 8.31
CA THR A 56 3.65 0.21 8.58
C THR A 56 3.05 -0.97 7.80
N VAL A 57 1.77 -1.28 8.05
CA VAL A 57 1.07 -2.32 7.28
C VAL A 57 0.91 -1.84 5.82
N PRO A 58 1.35 -2.57 4.79
CA PRO A 58 1.16 -2.14 3.40
C PRO A 58 -0.31 -2.17 2.95
N GLY A 59 -0.86 -1.04 2.52
CA GLY A 59 -2.25 -0.92 2.09
C GLY A 59 -2.50 -0.96 0.59
N ALA A 60 -1.49 -0.75 -0.27
CA ALA A 60 -1.67 -0.67 -1.73
C ALA A 60 -2.27 -1.93 -2.36
N PRO A 61 -1.86 -3.17 -2.02
CA PRO A 61 -2.49 -4.38 -2.56
C PRO A 61 -3.98 -4.48 -2.21
N GLY A 62 -4.35 -4.09 -0.98
CA GLY A 62 -5.74 -4.01 -0.55
C GLY A 62 -6.52 -2.96 -1.33
N ALA A 63 -5.88 -1.82 -1.61
CA ALA A 63 -6.48 -0.77 -2.44
C ALA A 63 -6.78 -1.25 -3.87
N TRP A 64 -5.85 -1.96 -4.50
CA TRP A 64 -6.04 -2.50 -5.85
C TRP A 64 -7.19 -3.50 -5.88
N ALA A 65 -7.26 -4.40 -4.90
CA ALA A 65 -8.34 -5.37 -4.79
C ALA A 65 -9.69 -4.69 -4.58
N GLU A 66 -9.78 -3.71 -3.69
CA GLU A 66 -11.03 -3.01 -3.39
C GLU A 66 -11.51 -2.14 -4.57
N CYS A 67 -10.59 -1.47 -5.26
CA CYS A 67 -10.89 -0.73 -6.49
C CYS A 67 -11.41 -1.66 -7.58
N SER A 68 -10.73 -2.78 -7.82
CA SER A 68 -11.14 -3.77 -8.82
C SER A 68 -12.51 -4.35 -8.49
N ARG A 69 -12.76 -4.71 -7.23
CA ARG A 69 -14.04 -5.27 -6.76
C ARG A 69 -15.21 -4.30 -6.93
N ARG A 70 -15.02 -3.01 -6.66
CA ARG A 70 -16.11 -2.01 -6.65
C ARG A 70 -16.35 -1.31 -7.97
N PHE A 71 -15.29 -1.10 -8.74
CA PHE A 71 -15.30 -0.22 -9.90
C PHE A 71 -14.72 -0.88 -11.16
N GLY A 72 -14.10 -2.05 -11.05
CA GLY A 72 -13.47 -2.75 -12.16
C GLY A 72 -14.48 -3.40 -13.10
N ALA A 73 -14.07 -3.53 -14.36
CA ALA A 73 -14.80 -4.29 -15.39
C ALA A 73 -14.13 -5.64 -15.71
N LEU A 74 -12.87 -5.83 -15.30
CA LEU A 74 -12.07 -7.03 -15.54
C LEU A 74 -11.61 -7.64 -14.21
N PRO A 75 -11.37 -8.97 -14.17
CA PRO A 75 -10.72 -9.61 -13.03
C PRO A 75 -9.36 -9.00 -12.72
N LEU A 76 -9.02 -8.88 -11.43
CA LEU A 76 -7.73 -8.33 -10.99
C LEU A 76 -6.53 -9.10 -11.58
N THR A 77 -6.68 -10.41 -11.80
CA THR A 77 -5.67 -11.28 -12.42
C THR A 77 -5.35 -10.86 -13.85
N GLU A 78 -6.34 -10.37 -14.60
CA GLU A 78 -6.13 -9.88 -15.96
C GLU A 78 -5.47 -8.50 -15.94
N VAL A 79 -5.96 -7.59 -15.09
CA VAL A 79 -5.44 -6.22 -14.99
C VAL A 79 -3.97 -6.19 -14.57
N LEU A 80 -3.54 -7.12 -13.70
CA LEU A 80 -2.14 -7.23 -13.25
C LEU A 80 -1.25 -8.09 -14.15
N ALA A 81 -1.80 -8.76 -15.17
CA ALA A 81 -1.02 -9.64 -16.04
C ALA A 81 0.18 -8.93 -16.71
N PRO A 82 0.08 -7.68 -17.22
CA PRO A 82 1.24 -6.98 -17.77
C PRO A 82 2.34 -6.73 -16.74
N ALA A 83 1.97 -6.39 -15.49
CA ALA A 83 2.95 -6.16 -14.42
C ALA A 83 3.72 -7.45 -14.09
N ILE A 84 3.04 -8.60 -14.13
CA ILE A 84 3.67 -9.92 -13.97
C ILE A 84 4.62 -10.21 -15.13
N ASP A 85 4.23 -9.88 -16.36
CA ASP A 85 5.05 -10.14 -17.54
C ASP A 85 6.35 -9.33 -17.52
N TYR A 86 6.25 -8.01 -17.27
CA TYR A 86 7.43 -7.15 -17.10
C TYR A 86 8.34 -7.64 -15.97
N ALA A 87 7.78 -8.01 -14.82
CA ALA A 87 8.57 -8.53 -13.70
C ALA A 87 9.33 -9.83 -14.05
N ARG A 88 8.79 -10.66 -14.95
CA ARG A 88 9.40 -11.94 -15.35
C ARG A 88 10.38 -11.80 -16.52
N LYS A 89 10.13 -10.88 -17.44
CA LYS A 89 10.87 -10.79 -18.71
C LYS A 89 11.81 -9.59 -18.82
N GLY A 90 11.65 -8.57 -17.97
CA GLY A 90 12.36 -7.29 -18.08
C GLY A 90 11.58 -6.32 -18.96
#